data_AF-M3UPV7-F1
#
_entry.id   AF-M3UPV7-F1
#
_cell.length_a   1.000
_cell.length_b   1.000
_cell.length_c   1.000
_cell.angle_alpha   90.00
_cell.angle_beta   90.00
_cell.angle_gamma   90.00
#
_symmetry.space_group_name_H-M   'P 1'
#
loop_
_entity.id
_entity.type
_entity.pdbx_description
1 polymer ?
#
loop_
_entity_poly.entity_id
_entity_poly.type
_entity_poly.pdbx_seq_one_letter_code
_entity_poly.pdbx_strand_id
1 'polypeptide(L)'
;MNKLMIYILCFIISGTYAFELDGLPACENGPLEDSSDFAFVDEMNWFEILLGIAIIFFSFVCFVPQIYKILKRRDGSGLSPSFLLILAFNQVFAVINATITNSPTMHSCTVIGWKLCLPPLLSYFQICELMILCYPMFALFLVFYKNKKEKGYKRSLIYFISACIFLVFSIILILTCLKLWGECSKITYAVGFCFGVGSTVTTLIEYLPQIWRTFRTKECGSMSFTTNWVTTVGTGIITFYMIFSTSQHFTTLASYIASLIQHIVLCALQIKYDYIDKCTVPMAKNEVKKKVNTFRKLFHLPLYPVEEEMVFDHLPQDNSDEEGCELVQTNKTEYPPNKSPSPSTGASNDTFYDLDKEIIGGDSEIVL
;
A
#
# COMPACT_ATOMS: atom_id res chain seq x y z
N MET A 1 -6.83 12.93 16.79
CA MET A 1 -7.83 12.64 15.72
C MET A 1 -8.21 13.97 15.09
N ASN A 2 -7.83 14.21 13.84
CA ASN A 2 -7.83 15.54 13.23
C ASN A 2 -9.25 15.98 12.84
N LYS A 3 -9.60 17.28 12.96
CA LYS A 3 -10.95 17.80 12.64
C LYS A 3 -11.45 17.39 11.25
N LEU A 4 -10.53 17.28 10.29
CA LEU A 4 -10.80 16.80 8.93
C LEU A 4 -11.35 15.36 8.90
N MET A 5 -10.82 14.48 9.76
CA MET A 5 -11.26 13.09 9.88
C MET A 5 -12.67 13.00 10.45
N ILE A 6 -13.03 13.91 11.37
CA ILE A 6 -14.38 14.04 11.92
C ILE A 6 -15.34 14.54 10.85
N TYR A 7 -14.96 15.52 10.02
CA TYR A 7 -15.80 15.98 8.91
C TYR A 7 -16.02 14.92 7.84
N ILE A 8 -15.01 14.11 7.52
CA ILE A 8 -15.15 12.98 6.58
C ILE A 8 -16.05 11.89 7.19
N LEU A 9 -15.86 11.54 8.46
CA LEU A 9 -16.74 10.61 9.17
C LEU A 9 -18.18 11.14 9.23
N CYS A 10 -18.38 12.42 9.54
CA CYS A 10 -19.70 13.05 9.54
C CYS A 10 -20.33 13.11 8.14
N PHE A 11 -19.54 13.34 7.08
CA PHE A 11 -20.03 13.33 5.69
C PHE A 11 -20.44 11.92 5.25
N ILE A 12 -19.66 10.91 5.64
CA ILE A 12 -19.95 9.49 5.41
C ILE A 12 -21.21 9.09 6.19
N ILE A 13 -21.30 9.46 7.47
CA ILE A 13 -22.48 9.21 8.32
C ILE A 13 -23.72 9.95 7.78
N SER A 14 -23.59 11.19 7.32
CA SER A 14 -24.71 11.91 6.67
C SER A 14 -25.08 11.30 5.32
N GLY A 15 -24.12 10.75 4.59
CA GLY A 15 -24.34 9.99 3.36
C GLY A 15 -25.05 8.66 3.61
N THR A 16 -24.80 8.00 4.76
CA THR A 16 -25.51 6.78 5.16
C THR A 16 -26.99 6.99 5.50
N TYR A 17 -27.44 8.23 5.78
CA TYR A 17 -28.87 8.54 5.93
C TYR A 17 -29.55 8.92 4.60
N ALA A 18 -28.77 9.15 3.54
CA ALA A 18 -29.27 9.54 2.21
C ALA A 18 -29.32 8.36 1.22
N PHE A 19 -28.80 7.19 1.59
CA PHE A 19 -28.90 5.97 0.80
C PHE A 19 -30.08 5.14 1.34
N GLU A 20 -31.14 5.05 0.56
CA GLU A 20 -32.28 4.19 0.83
C GLU A 20 -31.77 2.75 1.02
N LEU A 21 -31.97 2.18 2.22
CA LEU A 21 -31.62 0.78 2.57
C LEU A 21 -32.62 -0.17 1.89
N ASP A 22 -32.66 -0.14 0.57
CA ASP A 22 -33.61 -0.94 -0.22
C ASP A 22 -33.22 -2.42 -0.28
N GLY A 23 -32.03 -2.77 0.21
CA GLY A 23 -31.53 -4.13 0.30
C GLY A 23 -30.54 -4.44 -0.82
N LEU A 24 -30.24 -5.73 -1.00
CA LEU A 24 -29.42 -6.17 -2.14
C LEU A 24 -30.25 -6.14 -3.42
N PRO A 25 -29.73 -5.61 -4.55
CA PRO A 25 -30.45 -5.61 -5.83
C PRO A 25 -30.88 -7.01 -6.29
N ALA A 26 -30.05 -8.02 -6.01
CA ALA A 26 -30.36 -9.43 -6.26
C ALA A 26 -31.60 -9.93 -5.50
N CYS A 27 -32.03 -9.23 -4.45
CA CYS A 27 -33.18 -9.55 -3.61
C CYS A 27 -34.41 -8.70 -3.91
N GLU A 28 -34.31 -7.66 -4.77
CA GLU A 28 -35.42 -6.74 -5.07
C GLU A 28 -36.50 -7.40 -5.96
N ASN A 29 -36.10 -8.34 -6.82
CA ASN A 29 -36.98 -9.09 -7.72
C ASN A 29 -37.33 -10.50 -7.23
N GLY A 30 -37.08 -10.84 -5.95
CA GLY A 30 -37.37 -12.17 -5.44
C GLY A 30 -38.77 -12.27 -4.83
N PRO A 31 -39.72 -13.00 -5.45
CA PRO A 31 -40.75 -13.61 -4.63
C PRO A 31 -41.11 -15.07 -4.99
N LEU A 32 -41.49 -15.80 -3.93
CA LEU A 32 -42.23 -17.08 -3.87
C LEU A 32 -41.41 -18.37 -3.96
N GLU A 33 -41.13 -18.90 -2.76
CA GLU A 33 -41.02 -20.28 -2.25
C GLU A 33 -40.86 -21.53 -3.15
N ASP A 34 -41.00 -21.50 -4.47
CA ASP A 34 -41.12 -22.75 -5.25
C ASP A 34 -40.61 -22.74 -6.71
N SER A 35 -39.84 -21.76 -7.18
CA SER A 35 -39.26 -21.84 -8.54
C SER A 35 -37.73 -21.84 -8.58
N SER A 36 -37.21 -22.67 -9.47
CA SER A 36 -35.83 -22.82 -9.90
C SER A 36 -35.23 -21.57 -10.57
N ASP A 37 -35.72 -20.38 -10.25
CA ASP A 37 -35.35 -19.09 -10.88
C ASP A 37 -34.09 -18.46 -10.24
N PHE A 38 -33.24 -19.26 -9.58
CA PHE A 38 -32.03 -18.85 -8.86
C PHE A 38 -30.88 -18.31 -9.74
N ALA A 39 -31.15 -17.84 -10.96
CA ALA A 39 -30.13 -17.51 -11.94
C ALA A 39 -30.07 -15.99 -12.22
N PHE A 40 -29.54 -15.22 -11.27
CA PHE A 40 -28.98 -13.89 -11.54
C PHE A 40 -27.44 -13.96 -11.62
N VAL A 41 -26.94 -15.01 -12.26
CA VAL A 41 -25.50 -15.18 -12.49
C VAL A 41 -25.24 -14.73 -13.92
N ASP A 42 -24.65 -13.55 -14.05
CA ASP A 42 -24.29 -13.02 -15.36
C ASP A 42 -23.35 -14.00 -16.07
N GLU A 43 -23.69 -14.34 -17.32
CA GLU A 43 -22.82 -15.15 -18.16
C GLU A 43 -21.55 -14.35 -18.47
N MET A 44 -20.41 -14.85 -18.01
CA MET A 44 -19.11 -14.21 -18.25
C MET A 44 -18.46 -14.77 -19.51
N ASN A 45 -17.90 -13.88 -20.32
CA ASN A 45 -17.14 -14.28 -21.49
C ASN A 45 -15.82 -14.94 -21.09
N TRP A 46 -15.30 -15.87 -21.91
CA TRP A 46 -14.03 -16.55 -21.65
C TRP A 46 -12.86 -15.60 -21.32
N PHE A 47 -12.80 -14.44 -21.98
CA PHE A 47 -11.77 -13.43 -21.72
C PHE A 47 -11.83 -12.88 -20.29
N GLU A 48 -13.04 -12.63 -19.77
CA GLU A 48 -13.25 -12.11 -18.42
C GLU A 48 -12.90 -13.16 -17.37
N ILE A 49 -13.19 -14.43 -17.63
CA ILE A 49 -12.80 -15.55 -16.77
C ILE A 49 -11.27 -15.65 -16.72
N LEU A 50 -10.61 -15.62 -17.88
CA LEU A 50 -9.15 -15.67 -17.96
C LEU A 50 -8.51 -14.48 -17.24
N LEU A 51 -9.07 -13.28 -17.42
CA LEU A 51 -8.61 -12.07 -16.75
C LEU A 51 -8.74 -12.19 -15.22
N GLY A 52 -9.88 -12.66 -14.71
CA GLY A 52 -10.07 -12.86 -13.27
C GLY A 52 -9.09 -13.87 -12.66
N ILE A 53 -8.85 -15.00 -13.34
CA ILE A 53 -7.84 -16.00 -12.92
C ILE A 53 -6.44 -15.39 -12.93
N ALA A 54 -6.10 -14.61 -13.97
CA ALA A 54 -4.81 -13.93 -14.05
C ALA A 54 -4.64 -12.92 -12.90
N ILE A 55 -5.68 -12.15 -12.56
CA ILE A 55 -5.64 -11.18 -11.46
C ILE A 55 -5.33 -11.89 -10.13
N ILE A 56 -6.03 -12.98 -9.80
CA ILE A 56 -5.78 -13.79 -8.58
C ILE A 56 -4.33 -14.30 -8.58
N PHE A 57 -3.86 -14.86 -9.70
CA PHE A 57 -2.50 -15.38 -9.78
C PHE A 57 -1.45 -14.27 -9.59
N PHE A 58 -1.61 -13.14 -10.26
CA PHE A 58 -0.66 -12.02 -10.14
C PHE A 58 -0.73 -11.35 -8.77
N SER A 59 -1.89 -11.25 -8.12
CA SER A 59 -1.96 -10.77 -6.74
C SER A 59 -1.15 -11.67 -5.81
N PHE A 60 -1.31 -12.98 -5.94
CA PHE A 60 -0.54 -13.93 -5.14
C PHE A 60 0.97 -13.75 -5.34
N VAL A 61 1.41 -13.72 -6.60
CA VAL A 61 2.83 -13.57 -6.96
C VAL A 61 3.39 -12.25 -6.44
N CYS A 62 2.63 -11.15 -6.42
CA CYS A 62 3.07 -9.87 -5.87
C CYS A 62 3.28 -9.89 -4.35
N PHE A 63 2.57 -10.76 -3.62
CA PHE A 63 2.75 -10.91 -2.17
C PHE A 63 3.95 -11.80 -1.80
N VAL A 64 4.32 -12.76 -2.65
CA VAL A 64 5.42 -13.69 -2.40
C VAL A 64 6.76 -12.98 -2.11
N PRO A 65 7.20 -11.96 -2.88
CA PRO A 65 8.43 -11.23 -2.58
C PRO A 65 8.45 -10.59 -1.19
N GLN A 66 7.31 -10.11 -0.70
CA GLN A 66 7.22 -9.50 0.63
C GLN A 66 7.41 -10.54 1.72
N ILE A 67 6.72 -11.67 1.60
CA ILE A 67 6.86 -12.81 2.52
C ILE A 67 8.29 -13.34 2.47
N TYR A 68 8.86 -13.50 1.28
CA TYR A 68 10.23 -13.97 1.08
C TYR A 68 11.26 -13.01 1.68
N LYS A 69 11.13 -11.69 1.49
CA LYS A 69 12.04 -10.69 2.09
C LYS A 69 12.02 -10.79 3.62
N ILE A 70 10.86 -10.98 4.25
CA ILE A 70 10.75 -11.18 5.71
C ILE A 70 11.44 -12.48 6.14
N LEU A 71 11.20 -13.58 5.43
CA LEU A 71 11.81 -14.89 5.73
C LEU A 71 13.34 -14.88 5.57
N LYS A 72 13.86 -14.23 4.50
CA LYS A 72 15.30 -14.13 4.23
C LYS A 72 16.01 -13.22 5.22
N ARG A 73 15.46 -12.03 5.50
CA ARG A 73 16.09 -11.04 6.39
C ARG A 73 16.00 -11.42 7.85
N ARG A 74 14.99 -12.22 8.25
CA ARG A 74 14.70 -12.57 9.65
C ARG A 74 14.67 -11.36 10.58
N ASP A 75 14.28 -10.22 10.03
CA ASP A 75 14.22 -8.94 10.73
C ASP A 75 12.96 -8.21 10.27
N GLY A 76 12.09 -7.86 11.22
CA GLY A 76 10.89 -7.04 10.98
C GLY A 76 11.16 -5.54 10.90
N SER A 77 12.43 -5.11 10.99
CA SER A 77 12.82 -3.69 10.89
C SER A 77 12.37 -3.08 9.55
N GLY A 78 11.48 -2.08 9.63
CA GLY A 78 10.95 -1.37 8.45
C GLY A 78 9.43 -1.47 8.27
N LEU A 79 8.75 -2.39 8.96
CA LEU A 79 7.28 -2.45 9.00
C LEU A 79 6.74 -1.81 10.29
N SER A 80 5.70 -0.99 10.18
CA SER A 80 4.99 -0.49 11.36
C SER A 80 3.91 -1.46 11.82
N PRO A 81 3.88 -1.80 13.12
CA PRO A 81 2.78 -2.56 13.72
C PRO A 81 1.42 -1.90 13.55
N SER A 82 1.35 -0.56 13.59
CA SER A 82 0.08 0.18 13.44
C SER A 82 -0.48 0.02 12.03
N PHE A 83 0.39 0.06 11.03
CA PHE A 83 0.00 -0.15 9.64
C PHE A 83 -0.51 -1.57 9.40
N LEU A 84 0.17 -2.58 9.94
CA LEU A 84 -0.27 -3.98 9.84
C LEU A 84 -1.63 -4.20 10.51
N LEU A 85 -1.92 -3.51 11.62
CA LEU A 85 -3.23 -3.56 12.28
C LEU A 85 -4.33 -2.94 11.40
N ILE A 86 -4.10 -1.75 10.87
CA ILE A 86 -5.05 -1.04 10.00
C ILE A 86 -5.33 -1.90 8.76
N LEU A 87 -4.28 -2.44 8.14
CA LEU A 87 -4.39 -3.33 6.99
C LEU A 87 -5.22 -4.58 7.33
N ALA A 88 -4.95 -5.23 8.47
CA ALA A 88 -5.71 -6.40 8.89
C ALA A 88 -7.20 -6.09 9.13
N PHE A 89 -7.52 -4.94 9.72
CA PHE A 89 -8.90 -4.48 9.88
C PHE A 89 -9.57 -4.21 8.54
N ASN A 90 -8.87 -3.55 7.62
CA ASN A 90 -9.40 -3.29 6.27
C ASN A 90 -9.72 -4.58 5.52
N GLN A 91 -8.83 -5.59 5.58
CA GLN A 91 -9.08 -6.89 4.95
C GLN A 91 -10.31 -7.60 5.52
N VAL A 92 -10.52 -7.51 6.84
CA VAL A 92 -11.75 -8.03 7.46
C VAL A 92 -12.98 -7.25 6.99
N PHE A 93 -12.91 -5.92 6.95
CA PHE A 93 -13.99 -5.09 6.44
C PHE A 93 -14.36 -5.44 4.99
N ALA A 94 -13.36 -5.56 4.12
CA ALA A 94 -13.53 -5.90 2.71
C ALA A 94 -14.14 -7.29 2.52
N VAL A 95 -13.63 -8.32 3.19
CA VAL A 95 -14.15 -9.70 3.07
C VAL A 95 -15.57 -9.82 3.58
N ILE A 96 -15.91 -9.21 4.72
CA ILE A 96 -17.27 -9.32 5.28
C ILE A 96 -18.28 -8.59 4.37
N ASN A 97 -17.95 -7.39 3.91
CA ASN A 97 -18.75 -6.68 2.92
C ASN A 97 -18.95 -7.53 1.66
N ALA A 98 -17.86 -8.01 1.06
CA ALA A 98 -17.91 -8.80 -0.16
C ALA A 98 -18.65 -10.14 0.02
N THR A 99 -18.56 -10.76 1.19
CA THR A 99 -19.30 -12.01 1.49
C THR A 99 -20.80 -11.75 1.57
N ILE A 100 -21.23 -10.68 2.24
CA ILE A 100 -22.66 -10.33 2.32
C ILE A 100 -23.19 -9.96 0.94
N THR A 101 -22.47 -9.13 0.18
CA THR A 101 -22.94 -8.67 -1.14
C THR A 101 -22.98 -9.77 -2.19
N ASN A 102 -22.10 -10.78 -2.07
CA ASN A 102 -22.06 -11.93 -2.99
C ASN A 102 -22.80 -13.17 -2.42
N SER A 103 -23.45 -13.08 -1.24
CA SER A 103 -24.15 -14.23 -0.62
C SER A 103 -25.21 -14.85 -1.54
N PRO A 104 -26.10 -14.07 -2.21
CA PRO A 104 -27.09 -14.66 -3.12
C PRO A 104 -26.44 -15.45 -4.26
N THR A 105 -25.36 -14.91 -4.85
CA THR A 105 -24.58 -15.61 -5.89
C THR A 105 -23.98 -16.91 -5.35
N MET A 106 -23.42 -16.89 -4.14
CA MET A 106 -22.89 -18.11 -3.50
C MET A 106 -23.98 -19.14 -3.22
N HIS A 107 -25.19 -18.71 -2.84
CA HIS A 107 -26.32 -19.61 -2.64
C HIS A 107 -26.72 -20.30 -3.96
N SER A 108 -26.78 -19.54 -5.07
CA SER A 108 -27.04 -20.07 -6.40
C SER A 108 -26.07 -21.18 -6.82
N CYS A 109 -24.81 -21.15 -6.37
CA CYS A 109 -23.83 -22.21 -6.66
C CYS A 109 -24.29 -23.61 -6.21
N THR A 110 -25.16 -23.71 -5.19
CA THR A 110 -25.70 -24.99 -4.71
C THR A 110 -26.77 -25.58 -5.64
N VAL A 111 -27.41 -24.71 -6.44
CA VAL A 111 -28.51 -25.06 -7.34
C VAL A 111 -28.00 -25.31 -8.76
N ILE A 112 -27.24 -24.37 -9.32
CA ILE A 112 -26.77 -24.41 -10.73
C ILE A 112 -25.40 -25.08 -10.89
N GLY A 113 -24.69 -25.31 -9.77
CA GLY A 113 -23.37 -25.92 -9.73
C GLY A 113 -22.21 -24.93 -9.88
N TRP A 114 -21.05 -25.34 -9.35
CA TRP A 114 -19.85 -24.50 -9.24
C TRP A 114 -19.29 -24.00 -10.56
N LYS A 115 -19.42 -24.75 -11.66
CA LYS A 115 -18.81 -24.36 -12.95
C LYS A 115 -19.42 -23.09 -13.54
N LEU A 116 -20.73 -22.90 -13.35
CA LEU A 116 -21.46 -21.75 -13.86
C LEU A 116 -21.41 -20.56 -12.89
N CYS A 117 -21.31 -20.84 -11.58
CA CYS A 117 -21.38 -19.84 -10.53
C CYS A 117 -20.00 -19.25 -10.11
N LEU A 118 -18.91 -20.00 -10.29
CA LEU A 118 -17.57 -19.56 -9.89
C LEU A 118 -17.04 -18.33 -10.63
N PRO A 119 -17.30 -18.13 -11.95
CA PRO A 119 -16.73 -17.00 -12.67
C PRO A 119 -17.07 -15.62 -12.07
N PRO A 120 -18.34 -15.29 -11.75
CA PRO A 120 -18.65 -13.99 -11.13
C PRO A 120 -18.05 -13.80 -9.73
N LEU A 121 -17.68 -14.90 -9.06
CA LEU A 121 -17.06 -14.89 -7.73
C LEU A 121 -15.52 -14.74 -7.78
N LEU A 122 -14.89 -14.62 -8.95
CA LEU A 122 -13.43 -14.48 -9.05
C LEU A 122 -12.90 -13.26 -8.27
N SER A 123 -13.57 -12.11 -8.39
CA SER A 123 -13.26 -10.90 -7.59
C SER A 123 -13.41 -11.13 -6.09
N TYR A 124 -14.40 -11.91 -5.67
CA TYR A 124 -14.59 -12.29 -4.26
C TYR A 124 -13.43 -13.15 -3.75
N PHE A 125 -13.01 -14.16 -4.51
CA PHE A 125 -11.88 -15.00 -4.13
C PHE A 125 -10.57 -14.23 -4.03
N GLN A 126 -10.35 -13.25 -4.92
CA GLN A 126 -9.22 -12.33 -4.85
C GLN A 126 -9.21 -11.52 -3.53
N ILE A 127 -10.36 -11.01 -3.08
CA ILE A 127 -10.48 -10.30 -1.80
C ILE A 127 -10.16 -11.24 -0.62
N CYS A 128 -10.69 -12.47 -0.64
CA CYS A 128 -10.41 -13.46 0.39
C CYS A 128 -8.92 -13.85 0.45
N GLU A 129 -8.28 -13.98 -0.71
CA GLU A 129 -6.85 -14.29 -0.82
C GLU A 129 -6.00 -13.25 -0.08
N LEU A 130 -6.28 -11.95 -0.26
CA LEU A 130 -5.54 -10.88 0.40
C LEU A 130 -5.67 -10.94 1.93
N MET A 131 -6.86 -11.24 2.45
CA MET A 131 -7.06 -11.46 3.88
C MET A 131 -6.26 -12.67 4.38
N ILE A 132 -6.31 -13.79 3.66
CA ILE A 132 -5.59 -15.02 4.01
C ILE A 132 -4.08 -14.80 4.02
N LEU A 133 -3.53 -13.95 3.13
CA LEU A 133 -2.11 -13.62 3.08
C LEU A 133 -1.69 -12.57 4.13
N CYS A 134 -2.58 -11.65 4.48
CA CYS A 134 -2.31 -10.57 5.42
C CYS A 134 -1.99 -11.08 6.84
N TYR A 135 -2.75 -12.04 7.36
CA TYR A 135 -2.56 -12.56 8.73
C TYR A 135 -1.23 -13.31 8.92
N PRO A 136 -0.83 -14.23 8.03
CA PRO A 136 0.50 -14.84 8.04
C PRO A 136 1.62 -13.81 7.96
N MET A 137 1.48 -12.76 7.13
CA MET A 137 2.47 -11.68 7.07
C MET A 137 2.64 -11.01 8.44
N PHE A 138 1.55 -10.66 9.11
CA PHE A 138 1.59 -10.06 10.45
C PHE A 138 2.16 -11.04 11.50
N ALA A 139 1.82 -12.32 11.41
CA ALA A 139 2.39 -13.35 12.29
C ALA A 139 3.91 -13.49 12.09
N LEU A 140 4.39 -13.53 10.83
CA LEU A 140 5.81 -13.59 10.51
C LEU A 140 6.56 -12.36 11.02
N PHE A 141 5.97 -11.17 10.90
CA PHE A 141 6.50 -9.94 11.49
C PHE A 141 6.75 -10.07 13.01
N LEU A 142 5.81 -10.68 13.75
CA LEU A 142 6.00 -10.92 15.18
C LEU A 142 7.03 -12.00 15.49
N VAL A 143 7.11 -13.06 14.67
CA VAL A 143 8.07 -14.15 14.85
C VAL A 143 9.50 -13.63 14.72
N PHE A 144 9.76 -12.79 13.71
CA PHE A 144 11.06 -12.19 13.41
C PHE A 144 11.26 -10.81 14.05
N TYR A 145 10.46 -10.47 15.06
CA TYR A 145 10.65 -9.23 15.79
C TYR A 145 11.98 -9.28 16.57
N LYS A 146 12.88 -8.33 16.26
CA LYS A 146 14.29 -8.31 16.70
C LYS A 146 14.46 -8.45 18.22
N ASN A 147 13.65 -7.76 19.02
CA ASN A 147 13.74 -7.82 20.48
C ASN A 147 12.37 -8.01 21.16
N LYS A 148 12.08 -9.25 21.57
CA LYS A 148 10.81 -9.61 22.23
C LYS A 148 10.63 -9.03 23.63
N LYS A 149 11.70 -8.50 24.26
CA LYS A 149 11.62 -7.87 25.59
C LYS A 149 11.22 -6.40 25.52
N GLU A 150 11.28 -5.80 24.33
CA GLU A 150 10.97 -4.40 24.13
C GLU A 150 9.47 -4.11 24.29
N LYS A 151 9.14 -2.90 24.78
CA LYS A 151 7.74 -2.46 24.88
C LYS A 151 7.04 -2.45 23.50
N GLY A 152 7.79 -2.19 22.42
CA GLY A 152 7.30 -2.24 21.04
C GLY A 152 6.78 -3.62 20.63
N TYR A 153 7.44 -4.70 21.05
CA TYR A 153 6.96 -6.08 20.80
C TYR A 153 5.63 -6.34 21.49
N LYS A 154 5.50 -5.96 22.78
CA LYS A 154 4.25 -6.15 23.53
C LYS A 154 3.09 -5.40 22.89
N ARG A 155 3.31 -4.16 22.43
CA ARG A 155 2.30 -3.39 21.67
C ARG A 155 1.91 -4.10 20.38
N SER A 156 2.89 -4.56 19.61
CA SER A 156 2.66 -5.28 18.34
C SER A 156 1.88 -6.58 18.55
N LEU A 157 2.19 -7.31 19.63
CA LEU A 157 1.48 -8.52 20.01
C LEU A 157 0.01 -8.22 20.37
N ILE A 158 -0.25 -7.15 21.14
CA ILE A 158 -1.61 -6.71 21.46
C ILE A 158 -2.37 -6.37 20.17
N TYR A 159 -1.74 -5.68 19.22
CA TYR A 159 -2.35 -5.36 17.93
C TYR A 159 -2.72 -6.62 17.15
N PHE A 160 -1.80 -7.58 17.03
CA PHE A 160 -2.09 -8.85 16.34
C PHE A 160 -3.21 -9.64 17.02
N ILE A 161 -3.19 -9.74 18.35
CA ILE A 161 -4.27 -10.41 19.11
C ILE A 161 -5.60 -9.69 18.87
N SER A 162 -5.61 -8.34 18.87
CA SER A 162 -6.82 -7.57 18.57
C SER A 162 -7.33 -7.80 17.15
N ALA A 163 -6.44 -7.95 16.17
CA ALA A 163 -6.78 -8.31 14.80
C ALA A 163 -7.42 -9.71 14.72
N CYS A 164 -6.82 -10.70 15.36
CA CYS A 164 -7.39 -12.05 15.40
C CYS A 164 -8.75 -12.09 16.11
N ILE A 165 -8.92 -11.37 17.22
CA ILE A 165 -10.21 -11.26 17.91
C ILE A 165 -11.25 -10.60 17.00
N PHE A 166 -10.87 -9.51 16.32
CA PHE A 166 -11.77 -8.81 15.39
C PHE A 166 -12.18 -9.69 14.20
N LEU A 167 -11.26 -10.48 13.64
CA LEU A 167 -11.55 -11.47 12.60
C LEU A 167 -12.58 -12.51 13.10
N VAL A 168 -12.31 -13.16 14.23
CA VAL A 168 -13.19 -14.21 14.78
C VAL A 168 -14.56 -13.63 15.12
N PHE A 169 -14.60 -12.46 15.75
CA PHE A 169 -15.85 -11.76 16.04
C PHE A 169 -16.64 -11.47 14.76
N SER A 170 -15.98 -10.96 13.72
CA SER A 170 -16.62 -10.64 12.45
C SER A 170 -17.14 -11.88 11.71
N ILE A 171 -16.41 -13.00 11.76
CA ILE A 171 -16.86 -14.29 11.22
C ILE A 171 -18.11 -14.80 11.98
N ILE A 172 -18.12 -14.73 13.31
CA ILE A 172 -19.28 -15.14 14.10
C ILE A 172 -20.48 -14.23 13.79
N LEU A 173 -20.25 -12.92 13.68
CA LEU A 173 -21.26 -11.93 13.34
C LEU A 173 -21.91 -12.25 12.00
N ILE A 174 -21.13 -12.43 10.92
CA ILE A 174 -21.68 -12.70 9.59
C ILE A 174 -22.43 -14.05 9.54
N LEU A 175 -21.88 -15.11 10.15
CA LEU A 175 -22.55 -16.41 10.20
C LEU A 175 -23.88 -16.33 10.96
N THR A 176 -23.93 -15.55 12.04
CA THR A 176 -25.15 -15.31 12.81
C THR A 176 -26.16 -14.49 12.01
N CYS A 177 -25.70 -13.44 11.31
CA CYS A 177 -26.52 -12.63 10.42
C CYS A 177 -27.20 -13.48 9.33
N LEU A 178 -26.40 -14.25 8.60
CA LEU A 178 -26.88 -15.11 7.51
C LEU A 178 -27.82 -16.22 8.01
N LYS A 179 -27.55 -16.82 9.17
CA LYS A 179 -28.37 -17.93 9.69
C LYS A 179 -29.68 -17.48 10.34
N LEU A 180 -29.69 -16.37 11.08
CA LEU A 180 -30.88 -15.93 11.82
C LEU A 180 -31.82 -15.06 10.98
N TRP A 181 -31.26 -14.17 10.16
CA TRP A 181 -32.05 -13.23 9.37
C TRP A 181 -32.08 -13.55 7.88
N GLY A 182 -31.17 -14.37 7.38
CA GLY A 182 -31.06 -14.69 5.95
C GLY A 182 -30.26 -13.65 5.18
N GLU A 183 -29.93 -14.00 3.94
CA GLU A 183 -29.11 -13.18 3.04
C GLU A 183 -29.83 -11.94 2.49
N CYS A 184 -31.14 -12.04 2.22
CA CYS A 184 -31.95 -10.94 1.71
C CYS A 184 -32.58 -10.05 2.80
N SER A 185 -32.20 -10.22 4.07
CA SER A 185 -32.68 -9.35 5.13
C SER A 185 -32.02 -7.98 5.10
N LYS A 186 -32.81 -6.93 5.31
CA LYS A 186 -32.33 -5.55 5.47
C LYS A 186 -31.28 -5.41 6.58
N ILE A 187 -31.37 -6.23 7.63
CA ILE A 187 -30.40 -6.23 8.73
C ILE A 187 -29.04 -6.76 8.24
N THR A 188 -29.03 -7.89 7.55
CA THR A 188 -27.82 -8.48 6.97
C THR A 188 -27.19 -7.52 5.96
N TYR A 189 -28.01 -6.90 5.11
CA TYR A 189 -27.56 -5.87 4.17
C TYR A 189 -26.93 -4.66 4.89
N ALA A 190 -27.58 -4.14 5.94
CA ALA A 190 -27.05 -3.01 6.72
C ALA A 190 -25.68 -3.33 7.32
N VAL A 191 -25.49 -4.56 7.83
CA VAL A 191 -24.18 -5.02 8.32
C VAL A 191 -23.14 -5.00 7.19
N GLY A 192 -23.45 -5.59 6.03
CA GLY A 192 -22.55 -5.57 4.88
C GLY A 192 -22.18 -4.16 4.43
N PHE A 193 -23.17 -3.28 4.34
CA PHE A 193 -23.00 -1.88 4.01
C PHE A 193 -22.09 -1.15 5.03
N CYS A 194 -22.31 -1.33 6.33
CA CYS A 194 -21.44 -0.76 7.37
C CYS A 194 -19.98 -1.24 7.25
N PHE A 195 -19.76 -2.53 6.97
CA PHE A 195 -18.42 -3.06 6.75
C PHE A 195 -17.79 -2.52 5.45
N GLY A 196 -18.56 -2.31 4.39
CA GLY A 196 -18.07 -1.70 3.14
C GLY A 196 -17.67 -0.23 3.32
N VAL A 197 -18.47 0.53 4.07
CA VAL A 197 -18.11 1.89 4.50
C VAL A 197 -16.85 1.86 5.37
N GLY A 198 -16.78 0.94 6.33
CA GLY A 198 -15.61 0.74 7.18
C GLY A 198 -14.34 0.46 6.39
N SER A 199 -14.41 -0.38 5.36
CA SER A 199 -13.29 -0.65 4.44
C SER A 199 -12.88 0.63 3.71
N THR A 200 -13.84 1.34 3.11
CA THR A 200 -13.55 2.58 2.37
C THR A 200 -12.88 3.63 3.26
N VAL A 201 -13.35 3.82 4.50
CA VAL A 201 -12.73 4.72 5.49
C VAL A 201 -11.32 4.26 5.84
N THR A 202 -11.14 2.96 6.06
CA THR A 202 -9.83 2.41 6.46
C THR A 202 -8.81 2.57 5.33
N THR A 203 -9.18 2.26 4.09
CA THR A 203 -8.38 2.54 2.88
C THR A 203 -7.98 4.02 2.79
N LEU A 204 -8.91 4.94 3.06
CA LEU A 204 -8.60 6.37 3.08
C LEU A 204 -7.53 6.72 4.14
N ILE A 205 -7.52 6.04 5.28
CA ILE A 205 -6.55 6.25 6.35
C ILE A 205 -5.19 5.59 6.03
N GLU A 206 -5.16 4.46 5.32
CA GLU A 206 -3.93 3.70 5.05
C GLU A 206 -2.87 4.52 4.30
N TYR A 207 -3.27 5.21 3.23
CA TYR A 207 -2.32 5.91 2.36
C TYR A 207 -2.18 7.41 2.65
N LEU A 208 -3.09 7.99 3.44
CA LEU A 208 -3.08 9.43 3.73
C LEU A 208 -1.82 9.90 4.48
N PRO A 209 -1.28 9.19 5.48
CA PRO A 209 -0.02 9.56 6.13
C PRO A 209 1.15 9.64 5.13
N GLN A 210 1.23 8.70 4.18
CA GLN A 210 2.29 8.67 3.17
C GLN A 210 2.14 9.81 2.15
N ILE A 211 0.91 10.10 1.71
CA ILE A 211 0.61 11.25 0.84
C ILE A 211 1.03 12.55 1.53
N TRP A 212 0.60 12.74 2.78
CA TRP A 212 0.91 13.93 3.56
C TRP A 212 2.40 14.08 3.81
N ARG A 213 3.08 12.99 4.18
CA ARG A 213 4.54 13.00 4.38
C ARG A 213 5.27 13.37 3.11
N THR A 214 4.93 12.74 1.98
CA THR A 214 5.54 13.05 0.68
C THR A 214 5.33 14.52 0.30
N PHE A 215 4.13 15.05 0.52
CA PHE A 215 3.83 16.45 0.25
C PHE A 215 4.61 17.41 1.16
N ARG A 216 4.74 17.09 2.45
CA ARG A 216 5.44 17.93 3.42
C ARG A 216 6.97 17.91 3.25
N THR A 217 7.53 16.73 3.04
CA THR A 217 8.98 16.51 2.94
C THR A 217 9.52 16.80 1.56
N LYS A 218 8.68 16.75 0.51
CA LYS A 218 9.09 16.80 -0.90
C LYS A 218 10.13 15.72 -1.25
N GLU A 219 10.10 14.62 -0.51
CA GLU A 219 10.91 13.44 -0.74
C GLU A 219 9.99 12.23 -0.70
N CYS A 220 10.20 11.29 -1.62
CA CYS A 220 9.50 10.02 -1.54
C CYS A 220 10.24 9.18 -0.52
N GLY A 221 9.63 8.96 0.64
CA GLY A 221 10.26 8.28 1.78
C GLY A 221 10.66 6.83 1.49
N SER A 222 10.05 5.86 2.17
CA SER A 222 10.48 4.45 2.09
C SER A 222 9.83 3.64 0.97
N MET A 223 8.84 4.19 0.24
CA MET A 223 8.11 3.48 -0.81
C MET A 223 8.70 3.82 -2.18
N SER A 224 9.21 2.81 -2.89
CA SER A 224 9.77 2.98 -4.24
C SER A 224 8.68 3.38 -5.25
N PHE A 225 9.07 4.14 -6.28
CA PHE A 225 8.18 4.45 -7.40
C PHE A 225 7.70 3.17 -8.09
N THR A 226 8.59 2.20 -8.31
CA THR A 226 8.29 0.93 -8.97
C THR A 226 7.20 0.15 -8.25
N THR A 227 7.29 0.00 -6.93
CA THR A 227 6.28 -0.73 -6.15
C THR A 227 4.92 -0.03 -6.20
N ASN A 228 4.92 1.30 -6.06
CA ASN A 228 3.67 2.06 -6.13
C ASN A 228 3.05 1.98 -7.53
N TRP A 229 3.84 2.11 -8.61
CA TRP A 229 3.37 2.01 -9.98
C TRP A 229 2.74 0.64 -10.30
N VAL A 230 3.41 -0.46 -9.94
CA VAL A 230 2.87 -1.82 -10.12
C VAL A 230 1.55 -1.97 -9.37
N THR A 231 1.47 -1.43 -8.16
CA THR A 231 0.24 -1.44 -7.35
C THR A 231 -0.88 -0.60 -7.98
N THR A 232 -0.56 0.59 -8.51
CA THR A 232 -1.52 1.45 -9.20
C THR A 232 -2.12 0.76 -10.42
N VAL A 233 -1.28 0.16 -11.26
CA VAL A 233 -1.74 -0.57 -12.46
C VAL A 233 -2.57 -1.78 -12.06
N GLY A 234 -2.10 -2.58 -11.11
CA GLY A 234 -2.83 -3.74 -10.60
C GLY A 234 -4.20 -3.37 -10.03
N THR A 235 -4.25 -2.33 -9.20
CA THR A 235 -5.49 -1.79 -8.61
C THR A 235 -6.44 -1.25 -9.68
N GLY A 236 -5.89 -0.62 -10.73
CA GLY A 236 -6.68 -0.15 -11.87
C GLY A 236 -7.33 -1.30 -12.64
N ILE A 237 -6.57 -2.38 -12.91
CA ILE A 237 -7.07 -3.56 -13.61
C ILE A 237 -8.17 -4.26 -12.80
N ILE A 238 -7.95 -4.52 -11.51
CA ILE A 238 -8.99 -5.16 -10.67
C ILE A 238 -10.22 -4.27 -10.52
N THR A 239 -10.06 -2.95 -10.36
CA THR A 239 -11.20 -2.02 -10.27
C THR A 239 -12.02 -2.04 -11.56
N PHE A 240 -11.36 -2.02 -12.72
CA PHE A 240 -12.02 -2.14 -14.01
C PHE A 240 -12.77 -3.48 -14.15
N TYR A 241 -12.12 -4.58 -13.77
CA TYR A 241 -12.72 -5.91 -13.76
C TYR A 241 -13.94 -6.00 -12.85
N MET A 242 -13.88 -5.38 -11.67
CA MET A 242 -15.01 -5.35 -10.73
C MET A 242 -16.21 -4.57 -11.25
N ILE A 243 -15.99 -3.50 -12.02
CA ILE A 243 -17.04 -2.66 -12.60
C ILE A 243 -17.70 -3.35 -13.79
N PHE A 244 -16.91 -3.86 -14.74
CA PHE A 244 -17.42 -4.29 -16.04
C PHE A 244 -17.64 -5.79 -16.18
N SER A 245 -16.93 -6.62 -15.42
CA SER A 245 -17.01 -8.07 -15.56
C SER A 245 -17.80 -8.72 -14.44
N THR A 246 -17.45 -8.45 -13.18
CA THR A 246 -18.12 -9.10 -12.03
C THR A 246 -19.21 -8.25 -11.39
N SER A 247 -19.53 -7.07 -11.95
CA SER A 247 -20.59 -6.14 -11.52
C SER A 247 -20.72 -6.00 -9.99
N GLN A 248 -19.60 -5.78 -9.30
CA GLN A 248 -19.58 -5.81 -7.83
C GLN A 248 -20.40 -4.67 -7.22
N HIS A 249 -20.97 -4.93 -6.04
CA HIS A 249 -21.75 -3.94 -5.31
C HIS A 249 -20.93 -2.67 -5.01
N PHE A 250 -21.60 -1.52 -5.04
CA PHE A 250 -20.92 -0.22 -4.96
C PHE A 250 -20.11 -0.02 -3.68
N THR A 251 -20.53 -0.61 -2.55
CA THR A 251 -19.78 -0.54 -1.28
C THR A 251 -18.42 -1.24 -1.37
N THR A 252 -18.32 -2.31 -2.15
CA THR A 252 -17.06 -2.98 -2.47
C THR A 252 -16.23 -2.11 -3.41
N LEU A 253 -16.84 -1.62 -4.49
CA LEU A 253 -16.17 -0.75 -5.48
C LEU A 253 -15.61 0.53 -4.86
N ALA A 254 -16.33 1.15 -3.92
CA ALA A 254 -15.92 2.39 -3.27
C ALA A 254 -14.52 2.31 -2.64
N SER A 255 -14.22 1.19 -1.96
CA SER A 255 -12.92 0.96 -1.34
C SER A 255 -11.79 0.84 -2.37
N TYR A 256 -12.02 0.14 -3.49
CA TYR A 256 -11.06 -0.04 -4.57
C TYR A 256 -10.82 1.25 -5.37
N ILE A 257 -11.89 2.01 -5.65
CA ILE A 257 -11.78 3.33 -6.29
C ILE A 257 -11.01 4.31 -5.39
N ALA A 258 -11.31 4.33 -4.09
CA ALA A 258 -10.57 5.16 -3.14
C ALA A 258 -9.08 4.82 -3.13
N SER A 259 -8.75 3.52 -3.07
CA SER A 259 -7.37 3.03 -3.16
C SER A 259 -6.68 3.46 -4.46
N LEU A 260 -7.35 3.27 -5.61
CA LEU A 260 -6.83 3.67 -6.92
C LEU A 260 -6.50 5.16 -6.99
N ILE A 261 -7.40 6.02 -6.51
CA ILE A 261 -7.19 7.46 -6.46
C ILE A 261 -5.97 7.81 -5.60
N GLN A 262 -5.84 7.21 -4.42
CA GLN A 262 -4.70 7.45 -3.53
C GLN A 262 -3.37 7.03 -4.17
N HIS A 263 -3.35 5.87 -4.84
CA HIS A 263 -2.17 5.37 -5.54
C HIS A 263 -1.78 6.24 -6.74
N ILE A 264 -2.75 6.73 -7.52
CA ILE A 264 -2.52 7.70 -8.61
C ILE A 264 -1.91 8.99 -8.05
N VAL A 265 -2.47 9.53 -6.96
CA VAL A 265 -1.94 10.74 -6.30
C VAL A 265 -0.51 10.51 -5.84
N LEU A 266 -0.22 9.37 -5.19
CA LEU A 266 1.13 9.03 -4.77
C LEU A 266 2.09 8.92 -5.96
N CYS A 267 1.70 8.26 -7.06
CA CYS A 267 2.53 8.18 -8.27
C CYS A 267 2.84 9.57 -8.82
N ALA A 268 1.84 10.46 -8.89
CA ALA A 268 2.03 11.82 -9.36
C ALA A 268 2.99 12.62 -8.48
N LEU A 269 2.87 12.50 -7.15
CA LEU A 269 3.80 13.13 -6.21
C LEU A 269 5.22 12.57 -6.35
N GLN A 270 5.35 11.26 -6.56
CA GLN A 270 6.65 10.61 -6.74
C GLN A 270 7.34 11.06 -8.04
N ILE A 271 6.62 11.12 -9.15
CA ILE A 271 7.16 11.64 -10.42
C ILE A 271 7.62 13.08 -10.24
N LYS A 272 6.82 13.92 -9.57
CA LYS A 272 7.17 15.32 -9.36
C LYS A 272 8.43 15.48 -8.51
N TYR A 273 8.44 14.91 -7.30
CA TYR A 273 9.49 15.21 -6.33
C TYR A 273 10.76 14.40 -6.53
N ASP A 274 10.66 13.13 -6.96
CA ASP A 274 11.86 12.30 -7.14
C ASP A 274 12.42 12.33 -8.56
N TYR A 275 11.58 12.45 -9.59
CA TYR A 275 12.07 12.43 -10.97
C TYR A 275 12.30 13.84 -11.52
N ILE A 276 11.33 14.74 -11.38
CA ILE A 276 11.44 16.09 -11.96
C ILE A 276 12.38 16.97 -11.12
N ASP A 277 12.09 17.12 -9.82
CA ASP A 277 12.81 18.07 -8.96
C ASP A 277 14.26 17.63 -8.68
N LYS A 278 14.52 16.33 -8.51
CA LYS A 278 15.87 15.82 -8.22
C LYS A 278 16.72 15.53 -9.45
N CYS A 279 16.15 15.04 -10.56
CA CYS A 279 16.95 14.66 -11.73
C CYS A 279 16.92 15.73 -12.84
N THR A 280 15.73 16.22 -13.21
CA THR A 280 15.58 17.02 -14.44
C THR A 280 15.98 18.48 -14.24
N VAL A 281 15.57 19.11 -13.13
CA VAL A 281 15.88 20.52 -12.82
C VAL A 281 17.38 20.81 -12.72
N PRO A 282 18.20 20.03 -11.99
CA PRO A 282 19.63 20.29 -11.93
C PRO A 282 20.33 20.06 -13.27
N MET A 283 19.95 19.05 -14.06
CA MET A 283 20.48 18.84 -15.41
C MET A 283 20.20 20.02 -16.33
N ALA A 284 18.96 20.54 -16.34
CA ALA A 284 18.59 21.71 -17.12
C ALA A 284 19.37 22.97 -16.67
N LYS A 285 19.54 23.16 -15.35
CA LYS A 285 20.33 24.27 -14.80
C LYS A 285 21.80 24.18 -15.21
N ASN A 286 22.37 22.99 -15.23
CA ASN A 286 23.75 22.75 -15.66
C ASN A 286 23.92 22.98 -17.17
N GLU A 287 22.97 22.58 -18.01
CA GLU A 287 22.94 22.90 -19.44
C GLU A 287 22.89 24.41 -19.70
N VAL A 288 22.03 25.14 -18.99
CA VAL A 288 21.97 26.61 -19.09
C VAL A 288 23.28 27.23 -18.62
N LYS A 289 23.86 26.79 -17.50
CA LYS A 289 25.19 27.25 -17.03
C LYS A 289 26.27 26.99 -18.10
N LYS A 290 26.30 25.81 -18.73
CA LYS A 290 27.22 25.46 -19.83
C LYS A 290 27.08 26.45 -20.99
N LYS A 291 25.86 26.70 -21.48
CA LYS A 291 25.61 27.67 -22.58
C LYS A 291 26.01 29.09 -22.23
N VAL A 292 25.69 29.54 -21.02
CA VAL A 292 26.07 30.86 -20.50
C VAL A 292 27.59 31.00 -20.41
N ASN A 293 28.29 29.96 -19.98
CA ASN A 293 29.74 29.93 -19.91
C ASN A 293 30.40 29.97 -21.29
N THR A 294 29.83 29.28 -22.29
CA THR A 294 30.29 29.39 -23.69
C THR A 294 30.19 30.82 -24.20
N PHE A 295 29.07 31.49 -23.96
CA PHE A 295 28.88 32.90 -24.34
C PHE A 295 29.85 33.82 -23.59
N ARG A 296 29.98 33.67 -22.27
CA ARG A 296 30.91 34.48 -21.46
C ARG A 296 32.36 34.32 -21.88
N LYS A 297 32.77 33.10 -22.26
CA LYS A 297 34.11 32.82 -22.80
C LYS A 297 34.37 33.59 -24.10
N LEU A 298 33.35 33.77 -24.94
CA LEU A 298 33.45 34.57 -26.17
C LEU A 298 33.73 36.06 -25.90
N PHE A 299 33.27 36.58 -24.76
CA PHE A 299 33.41 37.98 -24.37
C PHE A 299 34.46 38.22 -23.28
N HIS A 300 35.34 37.26 -23.00
CA HIS A 300 36.36 37.33 -21.94
C HIS A 300 35.81 37.67 -20.54
N LEU A 301 34.57 37.25 -20.24
CA LEU A 301 33.93 37.43 -18.95
C LEU A 301 34.26 36.25 -18.01
N PRO A 302 34.29 36.48 -16.67
CA PRO A 302 34.52 35.41 -15.70
C PRO A 302 33.42 34.33 -15.77
N LEU A 303 33.83 33.06 -15.69
CA LEU A 303 32.97 31.88 -15.81
C LEU A 303 32.21 31.60 -14.51
N TYR A 304 31.00 31.05 -14.63
CA TYR A 304 30.28 30.48 -13.50
C TYR A 304 30.83 29.08 -13.17
N PRO A 305 30.88 28.71 -11.88
CA PRO A 305 31.19 27.34 -11.50
C PRO A 305 30.10 26.40 -12.02
N VAL A 306 30.50 25.45 -12.87
CA VAL A 306 29.67 24.32 -13.27
C VAL A 306 29.88 23.25 -12.21
N GLU A 307 28.83 22.82 -11.55
CA GLU A 307 28.91 21.63 -10.70
C GLU A 307 29.23 20.45 -11.64
N GLU A 308 30.32 19.72 -11.37
CA GLU A 308 30.66 18.51 -12.13
C GLU A 308 29.43 17.61 -12.20
N GLU A 309 29.23 16.97 -13.36
CA GLU A 309 28.12 16.05 -13.59
C GLU A 309 27.94 15.18 -12.35
N MET A 310 26.75 15.25 -11.72
CA MET A 310 26.32 14.20 -10.83
C MET A 310 26.24 12.94 -11.70
N VAL A 311 27.36 12.24 -11.81
CA VAL A 311 27.42 10.88 -12.29
C VAL A 311 26.64 10.10 -11.24
N PHE A 312 25.34 9.98 -11.48
CA PHE A 312 24.52 9.00 -10.79
C PHE A 312 25.03 7.64 -11.25
N ASP A 313 26.03 7.11 -10.55
CA ASP A 313 26.29 5.68 -10.52
C ASP A 313 25.01 5.04 -9.97
N HIS A 314 24.17 4.64 -10.92
CA HIS A 314 22.91 3.94 -10.75
C HIS A 314 21.76 4.76 -10.11
N LEU A 315 20.62 4.79 -10.81
CA LEU A 315 19.30 4.83 -10.15
C LEU A 315 19.35 3.87 -8.96
N PRO A 316 18.76 4.18 -7.79
CA PRO A 316 18.80 3.29 -6.63
C PRO A 316 18.40 1.87 -7.06
N GLN A 317 19.39 0.99 -7.19
CA GLN A 317 19.14 -0.42 -7.37
C GLN A 317 18.49 -0.91 -6.08
N ASP A 318 17.39 -1.62 -6.25
CA ASP A 318 16.75 -2.41 -5.21
C ASP A 318 17.83 -3.31 -4.60
N ASN A 319 18.12 -3.15 -3.30
CA ASN A 319 18.99 -4.05 -2.56
C ASN A 319 18.27 -5.40 -2.39
N SER A 320 18.28 -6.18 -3.46
CA SER A 320 18.24 -7.63 -3.45
C SER A 320 19.66 -8.11 -3.76
N ASP A 321 20.38 -8.54 -2.73
CA ASP A 321 21.70 -9.14 -2.85
C ASP A 321 21.64 -10.35 -3.79
N GLU A 322 22.30 -10.25 -4.94
CA GLU A 322 22.89 -11.37 -5.67
C GLU A 322 24.27 -10.96 -6.21
N GLU A 323 25.27 -11.73 -5.81
CA GLU A 323 26.67 -11.68 -6.26
C GLU A 323 26.77 -11.99 -7.77
N GLY A 324 27.73 -11.34 -8.44
CA GLY A 324 28.41 -11.93 -9.59
C GLY A 324 28.47 -11.07 -10.85
N CYS A 325 29.52 -10.25 -10.97
CA CYS A 325 30.44 -10.31 -12.12
C CYS A 325 31.68 -9.47 -11.81
N GLU A 326 32.76 -10.16 -11.43
CA GLU A 326 34.12 -9.63 -11.36
C GLU A 326 34.78 -9.62 -12.75
N LEU A 327 35.89 -8.86 -12.86
CA LEU A 327 36.89 -8.74 -13.96
C LEU A 327 36.54 -7.65 -15.01
N VAL A 328 37.38 -6.65 -15.33
CA VAL A 328 38.86 -6.56 -15.44
C VAL A 328 39.34 -5.10 -15.23
N GLN A 329 40.55 -4.97 -14.65
CA GLN A 329 41.34 -3.78 -14.36
C GLN A 329 41.87 -2.95 -15.56
N THR A 330 42.43 -1.77 -15.19
CA THR A 330 43.54 -0.98 -15.80
C THR A 330 43.09 0.22 -16.68
N ASN A 331 43.63 1.44 -16.57
CA ASN A 331 45.03 1.84 -16.40
C ASN A 331 45.25 3.27 -15.84
N LYS A 332 46.28 3.39 -14.99
CA LYS A 332 47.38 4.38 -14.89
C LYS A 332 47.17 5.87 -15.22
N THR A 333 47.53 6.69 -14.24
CA THR A 333 48.52 7.77 -14.45
C THR A 333 49.51 7.84 -13.29
N GLU A 334 50.79 7.82 -13.65
CA GLU A 334 52.00 7.81 -12.84
C GLU A 334 52.67 9.19 -13.00
N TYR A 335 53.19 9.83 -11.94
CA TYR A 335 54.54 10.44 -11.88
C TYR A 335 54.86 10.90 -10.42
N PRO A 336 56.14 10.88 -9.96
CA PRO A 336 56.58 10.80 -8.56
C PRO A 336 57.44 12.05 -8.14
N PRO A 337 58.44 11.98 -7.23
CA PRO A 337 58.48 11.52 -5.83
C PRO A 337 58.97 12.63 -4.85
N ASN A 338 58.77 12.50 -3.54
CA ASN A 338 59.86 12.68 -2.56
C ASN A 338 59.51 12.32 -1.10
N LYS A 339 60.32 11.40 -0.56
CA LYS A 339 60.88 11.26 0.81
C LYS A 339 59.97 11.33 2.05
N SER A 340 59.85 10.17 2.70
CA SER A 340 59.63 9.95 4.14
C SER A 340 60.92 10.28 4.95
N PRO A 341 60.88 10.47 6.29
CA PRO A 341 60.49 9.44 7.27
C PRO A 341 59.62 9.92 8.45
N SER A 342 59.15 8.92 9.20
CA SER A 342 58.23 8.88 10.36
C SER A 342 58.85 9.35 11.70
N PRO A 343 58.29 9.02 12.89
CA PRO A 343 57.17 9.66 13.60
C PRO A 343 57.57 10.19 15.02
N SER A 344 56.84 11.15 15.59
CA SER A 344 56.85 11.43 17.06
C SER A 344 55.58 12.19 17.47
N THR A 345 54.73 11.66 18.36
CA THR A 345 54.65 11.82 19.84
C THR A 345 54.35 13.24 20.37
N GLY A 346 53.31 13.36 21.21
CA GLY A 346 53.00 14.51 22.09
C GLY A 346 51.76 15.28 21.64
N ALA A 347 50.56 15.15 22.23
CA ALA A 347 50.12 15.42 23.62
C ALA A 347 50.05 16.92 23.99
N SER A 348 48.97 17.26 24.70
CA SER A 348 48.60 18.54 25.34
C SER A 348 47.77 19.49 24.45
N ASN A 349 46.47 19.63 24.69
CA ASN A 349 45.81 20.48 25.71
C ASN A 349 45.74 21.95 25.21
N ASP A 350 44.68 22.74 25.39
CA ASP A 350 43.52 22.66 26.26
C ASP A 350 42.51 23.75 25.83
N THR A 351 41.24 23.48 26.13
CA THR A 351 40.21 24.42 26.63
C THR A 351 39.59 25.53 25.75
N PHE A 352 38.27 25.61 25.99
CA PHE A 352 37.47 26.82 26.25
C PHE A 352 36.60 27.34 25.09
N TYR A 353 35.34 26.86 25.05
CA TYR A 353 34.16 27.66 25.41
C TYR A 353 32.95 26.72 25.54
N ASP A 354 32.53 26.47 26.79
CA ASP A 354 31.14 26.23 27.15
C ASP A 354 30.32 27.49 26.84
N LEU A 355 29.09 27.34 26.32
CA LEU A 355 27.87 27.84 26.98
C LEU A 355 26.61 27.56 26.13
N ASP A 356 25.62 26.98 26.81
CA ASP A 356 24.18 27.19 26.67
C ASP A 356 23.43 26.77 25.39
N LYS A 357 22.67 25.66 25.49
CA LYS A 357 21.22 25.78 25.74
C LYS A 357 20.55 24.44 26.02
N GLU A 358 20.08 24.34 27.25
CA GLU A 358 18.99 23.50 27.70
C GLU A 358 17.64 24.01 27.10
N ILE A 359 16.68 23.10 26.96
CA ILE A 359 15.22 23.32 26.81
C ILE A 359 14.67 23.53 25.37
N ILE A 360 14.03 22.48 24.86
CA ILE A 360 12.69 22.33 24.22
C ILE A 360 12.72 20.87 23.69
N GLY A 361 12.07 19.86 24.30
CA GLY A 361 10.64 19.82 24.57
C GLY A 361 9.88 19.55 23.28
N GLY A 362 9.63 18.28 22.92
CA GLY A 362 8.73 18.02 21.80
C GLY A 362 8.84 16.62 21.23
N ASP A 363 7.79 15.84 21.47
CA ASP A 363 7.40 14.65 20.74
C ASP A 363 7.86 14.64 19.27
N SER A 364 8.54 13.55 18.90
CA SER A 364 8.62 13.10 17.51
C SER A 364 8.19 11.63 17.44
N GLU A 365 7.03 11.35 18.04
CA GLU A 365 6.12 10.39 17.44
C GLU A 365 5.75 10.89 16.04
N ILE A 366 6.02 10.05 15.04
CA ILE A 366 5.26 9.77 13.81
C ILE A 366 6.29 9.21 12.82
N VAL A 367 6.55 7.91 12.98
CA VAL A 367 6.76 7.03 11.85
C VAL A 367 5.66 5.99 11.94
N LEU A 368 4.65 6.22 11.09
CA LEU A 368 3.38 5.51 10.89
C LEU A 368 2.27 5.83 11.90
#